data_AF-A0A1W1XX83-F1
#
_entry.id   AF-A0A1W1XX83-F1
#
_cell.length_a   1.000
_cell.length_b   1.000
_cell.length_c   1.000
_cell.angle_alpha   90.00
_cell.angle_beta   90.00
_cell.angle_gamma   90.00
#
_symmetry.space_group_name_H-M   'P 1'
#
loop_
_entity.id
_entity.type
_entity.pdbx_description
1 polymer ?
#
loop_
_entity_poly.entity_id
_entity_poly.type
_entity_poly.pdbx_seq_one_letter_code
_entity_poly.pdbx_strand_id
1 'polypeptide(L)'
;METIFDHDPTPEELETVYNVRTEEDLARYRRTLATGADTQLGEIARLYLHRGDHQRAARYLADIRDPGYRLTLEMAYLHPDLLPEAEES
;
A
#
# COMPACT_ATOMS: atom_id res chain seq x y z
N MET A 1 0.44 15.73 4.16
CA MET A 1 0.95 14.41 3.72
C MET A 1 -0.19 13.76 3.01
N GLU A 2 -0.03 13.42 1.74
CA GLU A 2 -1.04 12.70 0.95
C GLU A 2 -1.17 11.26 1.49
N THR A 3 -2.37 10.71 1.46
CA THR A 3 -2.72 9.39 1.95
C THR A 3 -3.62 8.66 0.96
N ILE A 4 -3.91 7.38 1.18
CA ILE A 4 -4.83 6.63 0.34
C ILE A 4 -6.23 7.26 0.27
N PHE A 5 -6.66 8.01 1.30
CA PHE A 5 -7.98 8.62 1.36
C PHE A 5 -8.11 9.87 0.47
N ASP A 6 -7.00 10.45 0.02
CA ASP A 6 -6.98 11.53 -0.98
C ASP A 6 -7.19 11.01 -2.41
N HIS A 7 -7.34 9.70 -2.58
CA HIS A 7 -7.51 9.01 -3.86
C HIS A 7 -8.84 8.26 -4.00
N ASP A 8 -9.81 8.60 -3.14
CA ASP A 8 -11.17 8.06 -3.14
C ASP A 8 -11.20 6.52 -3.22
N PRO A 9 -10.65 5.79 -2.23
CA PRO A 9 -10.66 4.34 -2.23
C PRO A 9 -12.09 3.85 -2.03
N THR A 10 -12.50 2.85 -2.81
CA THR A 10 -13.82 2.23 -2.66
C THR A 10 -13.84 1.35 -1.40
N PRO A 11 -15.03 1.03 -0.85
CA PRO A 11 -15.14 0.08 0.25
C PRO A 11 -14.52 -1.29 -0.07
N GLU A 12 -14.65 -1.75 -1.32
CA GLU A 12 -14.05 -3.01 -1.78
C GLU A 12 -12.52 -2.94 -1.81
N GLU A 13 -11.94 -1.80 -2.23
CA GLU A 13 -10.49 -1.60 -2.19
C GLU A 13 -9.97 -1.53 -0.75
N LEU A 14 -10.70 -0.86 0.15
CA LEU A 14 -10.38 -0.82 1.57
C LEU A 14 -10.35 -2.23 2.18
N GLU A 15 -11.31 -3.06 1.82
CA GLU A 15 -11.37 -4.44 2.30
C GLU A 15 -10.29 -5.34 1.67
N THR A 16 -10.16 -5.34 0.34
CA THR A 16 -9.31 -6.29 -0.38
C THR A 16 -7.83 -5.94 -0.29
N VAL A 17 -7.50 -4.65 -0.28
CA VAL A 17 -6.12 -4.16 -0.30
C VAL A 17 -5.59 -3.91 1.10
N TYR A 18 -6.41 -3.34 1.98
CA TYR A 18 -5.99 -2.88 3.31
C TYR A 18 -6.63 -3.65 4.46
N ASN A 19 -7.47 -4.65 4.16
CA ASN A 19 -8.18 -5.46 5.15
C ASN A 19 -9.02 -4.62 6.13
N VAL A 20 -9.57 -3.50 5.65
CA VAL A 20 -10.46 -2.61 6.40
C VAL A 20 -11.91 -2.98 6.11
N ARG A 21 -12.58 -3.65 7.05
CA ARG A 21 -13.94 -4.17 6.88
C ARG A 21 -14.98 -3.46 7.74
N THR A 22 -14.52 -2.81 8.80
CA THR A 22 -15.38 -2.16 9.80
C THR A 22 -14.93 -0.73 10.08
N GLU A 23 -15.80 0.07 10.72
CA GLU A 23 -15.42 1.39 11.21
C GLU A 23 -14.29 1.32 12.24
N GLU A 24 -14.21 0.25 13.02
CA GLU A 24 -13.10 0.04 13.97
C GLU A 24 -11.77 -0.20 13.22
N ASP A 25 -11.79 -1.02 12.17
CA ASP A 25 -10.61 -1.24 11.32
C ASP A 25 -10.17 0.06 10.69
N LEU A 26 -11.12 0.86 10.20
CA LEU A 26 -10.83 2.17 9.60
C LEU A 26 -10.21 3.13 10.63
N ALA A 27 -10.73 3.16 11.85
CA ALA A 27 -10.18 3.98 12.93
C ALA A 27 -8.79 3.47 13.38
N ARG A 28 -8.54 2.17 13.32
CA ARG A 28 -7.23 1.56 13.59
C ARG A 28 -6.24 1.90 12.48
N TYR A 29 -6.63 1.75 11.22
CA TYR A 29 -5.82 2.06 10.05
C TYR A 29 -5.48 3.56 9.98
N ARG A 30 -6.44 4.45 10.25
CA ARG A 30 -6.14 5.90 10.33
C ARG A 30 -5.09 6.26 11.39
N ARG A 31 -4.97 5.47 12.47
CA ARG A 31 -3.91 5.66 13.47
C ARG A 31 -2.55 5.18 12.98
N THR A 32 -2.50 4.19 12.09
CA THR A 32 -1.24 3.73 11.46
C THR A 32 -0.78 4.66 10.36
N LEU A 33 -1.67 5.47 9.75
CA LEU A 33 -1.29 6.46 8.73
C LEU A 33 -0.36 7.59 9.23
N ALA A 34 -0.17 7.73 10.54
CA ALA A 34 0.83 8.64 11.10
C ALA A 34 2.28 8.14 10.87
N THR A 35 2.45 6.92 10.38
CA THR A 35 3.76 6.35 10.07
C THR A 35 4.24 6.89 8.72
N GLY A 36 5.40 7.57 8.74
CA GLY A 36 6.33 7.86 7.64
C GLY A 36 5.79 8.24 6.24
N ALA A 37 6.32 9.31 5.65
CA ALA A 37 6.01 9.71 4.27
C ALA A 37 6.22 8.56 3.26
N ASP A 38 7.29 7.77 3.41
CA ASP A 38 7.61 6.64 2.53
C ASP A 38 6.56 5.52 2.63
N THR A 39 6.05 5.23 3.84
CA THR A 39 4.95 4.27 4.04
C THR A 39 3.70 4.73 3.29
N GLN A 40 3.35 6.01 3.38
CA GLN A 40 2.18 6.55 2.67
C GLN A 40 2.30 6.40 1.16
N LEU A 41 3.47 6.68 0.60
CA LEU A 41 3.73 6.47 -0.83
C LEU A 41 3.57 4.99 -1.23
N GLY A 42 4.05 4.06 -0.38
CA GLY A 42 3.86 2.63 -0.60
C GLY A 42 2.40 2.18 -0.56
N GLU A 43 1.63 2.70 0.40
CA GLU A 43 0.18 2.43 0.50
C GLU A 43 -0.58 2.98 -0.71
N ILE A 44 -0.25 4.19 -1.18
CA ILE A 44 -0.87 4.79 -2.37
C ILE A 44 -0.49 3.99 -3.63
N ALA A 45 0.79 3.60 -3.77
CA ALA A 45 1.23 2.77 -4.89
C ALA A 45 0.43 1.45 -4.94
N ARG A 46 0.19 0.83 -3.78
CA ARG A 46 -0.62 -0.40 -3.66
C ARG A 46 -2.03 -0.22 -4.23
N LEU A 47 -2.69 0.90 -3.93
CA LEU A 47 -4.02 1.22 -4.46
C LEU A 47 -4.01 1.24 -5.99
N TYR A 48 -3.06 1.98 -6.56
CA TYR A 48 -2.99 2.15 -8.01
C TYR A 48 -2.60 0.87 -8.75
N LEU A 49 -1.79 0.00 -8.14
CA LEU A 49 -1.52 -1.32 -8.68
C LEU A 49 -2.77 -2.20 -8.69
N HIS A 50 -3.54 -2.21 -7.60
CA HIS A 50 -4.81 -2.94 -7.56
C HIS A 50 -5.79 -2.45 -8.65
N ARG A 51 -5.82 -1.15 -8.93
CA ARG A 51 -6.61 -0.54 -10.02
C ARG A 51 -6.07 -0.84 -11.43
N GLY A 52 -4.88 -1.43 -11.55
CA GLY A 52 -4.19 -1.61 -12.84
C GLY A 52 -3.55 -0.34 -13.41
N ASP A 53 -3.50 0.76 -12.67
CA ASP A 53 -2.81 2.00 -13.08
C ASP A 53 -1.33 1.94 -12.68
N HIS A 54 -0.58 1.13 -13.42
CA HIS A 54 0.84 0.89 -13.14
C HIS A 54 1.68 2.17 -13.31
N GLN A 55 1.23 3.09 -14.17
CA GLN A 55 1.94 4.35 -14.39
C GLN A 55 1.87 5.25 -13.17
N ARG A 56 0.70 5.39 -12.53
CA ARG A 56 0.59 6.14 -11.28
C ARG A 56 1.33 5.45 -10.14
N ALA A 57 1.18 4.13 -10.01
CA ALA A 57 1.90 3.39 -8.99
C ALA A 57 3.43 3.58 -9.06
N ALA A 58 4.01 3.50 -10.25
CA ALA A 58 5.44 3.71 -10.46
C ALA A 58 5.91 5.11 -10.04
N ARG A 59 5.07 6.15 -10.19
CA ARG A 59 5.39 7.50 -9.72
C ARG A 59 5.53 7.55 -8.20
N TYR A 60 4.58 6.99 -7.48
CA TYR A 60 4.63 6.95 -6.02
C TYR A 60 5.79 6.11 -5.49
N LEU A 61 6.08 4.96 -6.12
CA LEU A 61 7.24 4.14 -5.76
C LEU A 61 8.57 4.87 -6.00
N ALA A 62 8.68 5.65 -7.07
CA ALA A 62 9.90 6.41 -7.38
C ALA A 62 10.22 7.48 -6.33
N ASP A 63 9.20 8.03 -5.66
CA ASP A 63 9.34 9.06 -4.63
C ASP A 63 9.68 8.48 -3.24
N ILE A 64 9.67 7.15 -3.07
CA ILE A 64 10.13 6.48 -1.85
C ILE A 64 11.66 6.65 -1.74
N ARG A 65 12.09 7.20 -0.60
CA ARG A 65 13.50 7.56 -0.35
C ARG A 65 14.33 6.39 0.13
N ASP A 66 13.72 5.49 0.91
CA ASP A 66 14.38 4.26 1.34
C ASP A 66 14.44 3.26 0.16
N PRO A 67 15.65 2.98 -0.40
CA PRO A 67 15.78 2.11 -1.56
C PRO A 67 15.49 0.64 -1.23
N GLY A 68 15.70 0.20 0.01
CA GLY A 68 15.40 -1.17 0.44
C GLY A 68 13.90 -1.39 0.62
N TYR A 69 13.21 -0.39 1.17
CA TYR A 69 11.75 -0.40 1.26
C TYR A 69 11.10 -0.33 -0.13
N ARG A 70 11.60 0.55 -1.02
CA ARG A 70 11.14 0.63 -2.41
C ARG A 70 11.28 -0.70 -3.15
N LEU A 71 12.46 -1.33 -3.07
CA LEU A 71 12.71 -2.61 -3.72
C LEU A 71 11.79 -3.71 -3.18
N THR A 72 11.56 -3.75 -1.86
CA THR A 72 10.64 -4.70 -1.22
C THR A 72 9.24 -4.57 -1.80
N LEU A 73 8.74 -3.33 -1.95
CA LEU A 73 7.42 -3.08 -2.54
C LEU A 73 7.39 -3.49 -4.02
N GLU A 74 8.35 -3.06 -4.83
CA GLU A 74 8.45 -3.42 -6.25
C GLU A 74 8.46 -4.95 -6.44
N MET A 75 9.22 -5.68 -5.62
CA MET A 75 9.29 -7.14 -5.62
C MET A 75 7.96 -7.80 -5.23
N ALA A 76 7.33 -7.34 -4.15
CA ALA A 76 6.04 -7.86 -3.67
C ALA A 76 4.94 -7.74 -4.73
N TYR A 77 5.03 -6.73 -5.60
CA TYR A 77 4.04 -6.47 -6.64
C TYR A 77 4.35 -7.12 -8.00
N LEU A 78 5.62 -7.15 -8.42
CA LEU A 78 6.01 -7.75 -9.69
C LEU A 78 6.06 -9.28 -9.61
N HIS A 79 6.32 -9.81 -8.43
CA HIS A 79 6.53 -11.23 -8.20
C HIS A 79 5.94 -11.68 -6.86
N PRO A 80 4.60 -11.70 -6.71
CA PRO A 80 3.98 -12.15 -5.47
C PRO A 80 4.40 -13.58 -5.08
N ASP A 81 4.73 -14.43 -6.06
CA ASP A 81 5.24 -15.79 -5.87
C ASP A 81 6.67 -15.89 -5.29
N LEU A 82 7.39 -14.77 -5.24
CA LEU A 82 8.75 -14.70 -4.71
C LEU A 82 8.82 -14.19 -3.26
N LEU A 83 7.68 -13.79 -2.68
CA LEU A 83 7.60 -13.58 -1.25
C LEU A 83 7.66 -14.96 -0.58
N PRO A 84 8.61 -15.23 0.34
CA PRO A 84 8.55 -16.44 1.12
C PRO A 84 7.18 -16.45 1.80
N GLU A 85 6.40 -17.50 1.59
CA GLU A 85 5.22 -17.76 2.41
C GLU A 85 5.69 -17.56 3.84
N ALA A 86 5.12 -16.58 4.54
CA ALA A 86 5.45 -16.37 5.93
C ALA A 86 5.01 -17.65 6.63
N GLU A 87 5.95 -18.58 6.81
CA GLU A 87 5.73 -19.81 7.55
C GLU A 87 5.30 -19.37 8.94
N GLU A 88 3.99 -19.47 9.20
CA GLU A 88 3.40 -19.32 10.51
C GLU A 88 4.12 -20.33 11.43
N SER A 89 5.05 -19.83 12.24
CA SER A 89 5.73 -20.60 13.30
C SER A 89 4.99 -20.48 14.62
#